data_AF-A0AA39N8E7-F1
#
_entry.id   AF-A0AA39N8E7-F1
#
_cell.length_a   1.000
_cell.length_b   1.000
_cell.length_c   1.000
_cell.angle_alpha   90.00
_cell.angle_beta   90.00
_cell.angle_gamma   90.00
#
_symmetry.space_group_name_H-M   'P 1'
#
loop_
_entity.id
_entity.type
_entity.pdbx_description
1 polymer ?
#
loop_
_entity_poly.entity_id
_entity_poly.type
_entity_poly.pdbx_seq_one_letter_code
_entity_poly.pdbx_strand_id
1 'polypeptide(L)'
;MTSTELRQEDSMPSKNPYAWSKTSEPEISLDHFLTKYRPSMVRDDGTKPWLWVRAREPSEDSTMEGETAAIAEATVVLEEATEKVQSIQNDASIPVRSNKKTGAKSKKEVREQASLSPVQAGAAEKLKDIAIKNGYTCGKWLVFASSEKVDSIWSGVARSLVDGPLSTTTAFCAKVATCPADEKPNHQHVLCIYMPNVYDKDAVTEVMKILLRHHGLNLSGVKTDLYTDLNIDSKHPSGIPSTIWKATSLMKDTEIKGGELRDAFFNELAARPKDSAPPPASKEPEKSSETAQPDDEKPKPKPKTKLKKKMQVEDAFASDNDEEDAREEEKRKVELKKKLAKARKRDDSDDEEEKPKKKTAKI
;
A
#
# COMPACT_ATOMS: atom_id res chain seq x y z
N MET A 1 -15.04 -5.98 -14.74
CA MET A 1 -15.94 -4.99 -14.12
C MET A 1 -16.14 -3.88 -15.11
N THR A 2 -17.36 -3.39 -15.23
CA THR A 2 -17.75 -2.22 -16.00
C THR A 2 -17.63 -0.97 -15.12
N SER A 3 -17.48 0.21 -15.73
CA SER A 3 -17.42 1.50 -15.00
C SER A 3 -18.59 1.66 -14.01
N THR A 4 -19.79 1.24 -14.43
CA THR A 4 -21.01 1.24 -13.61
C THR A 4 -20.92 0.40 -12.33
N GLU A 5 -20.23 -0.75 -12.36
CA GLU A 5 -20.05 -1.60 -11.18
C GLU A 5 -19.10 -0.95 -10.17
N LEU A 6 -18.02 -0.30 -10.63
CA LEU A 6 -17.09 0.40 -9.73
C LEU A 6 -17.75 1.63 -9.07
N ARG A 7 -18.55 2.40 -9.81
CA ARG A 7 -19.33 3.51 -9.25
C ARG A 7 -20.33 3.03 -8.19
N GLN A 8 -20.87 1.82 -8.33
CA GLN A 8 -21.75 1.21 -7.33
C GLN A 8 -20.98 0.73 -6.08
N GLU A 9 -19.71 0.34 -6.19
CA GLU A 9 -18.83 0.05 -5.05
C GLU A 9 -18.34 1.28 -4.28
N ASP A 10 -18.37 2.46 -4.89
CA ASP A 10 -17.96 3.75 -4.28
C ASP A 10 -19.14 4.61 -3.80
N SER A 11 -20.38 4.18 -4.05
CA SER A 11 -21.59 4.86 -3.54
C SER A 11 -22.14 4.20 -2.29
N MET A 12 -22.42 4.97 -1.24
CA MET A 12 -23.09 4.45 -0.03
C MET A 12 -24.59 4.22 -0.28
N PRO A 13 -25.11 2.98 -0.13
CA PRO A 13 -26.54 2.75 -0.22
C PRO A 13 -27.28 3.36 0.99
N SER A 14 -28.42 4.01 0.74
CA SER A 14 -29.17 4.79 1.74
C SER A 14 -29.77 3.99 2.91
N LYS A 15 -29.76 2.66 2.83
CA LYS A 15 -30.08 1.73 3.94
C LYS A 15 -29.11 0.55 3.99
N ASN A 16 -27.82 0.84 4.12
CA ASN A 16 -26.79 -0.19 4.29
C ASN A 16 -26.47 -0.41 5.79
N PRO A 17 -26.70 -1.61 6.38
CA PRO A 17 -26.32 -1.89 7.76
C PRO A 17 -24.80 -1.91 8.01
N TYR A 18 -24.00 -1.93 6.95
CA TYR A 18 -22.54 -1.82 6.95
C TYR A 18 -22.06 -0.37 6.75
N ALA A 19 -22.96 0.61 6.75
CA ALA A 19 -22.64 2.03 6.73
C ALA A 19 -23.08 2.72 8.02
N TRP A 20 -22.20 3.58 8.53
CA TRP A 20 -22.49 4.47 9.65
C TRP A 20 -22.26 5.92 9.23
N SER A 21 -23.17 6.83 9.61
CA SER A 21 -23.06 8.26 9.31
C SER A 21 -23.34 9.10 10.55
N LYS A 22 -22.49 10.11 10.80
CA LYS A 22 -22.68 11.08 11.90
C LYS A 22 -23.90 11.98 11.67
N THR A 23 -24.14 12.36 10.41
CA THR A 23 -25.20 13.32 10.01
C THR A 23 -26.61 12.73 10.11
N SER A 24 -26.74 11.41 10.04
CA SER A 24 -28.02 10.73 9.78
C SER A 24 -28.72 10.19 11.04
N GLU A 25 -28.45 10.76 12.21
CA GLU A 25 -28.95 10.32 13.53
C GLU A 25 -28.90 8.79 13.71
N PRO A 26 -27.70 8.20 13.77
CA PRO A 26 -27.54 6.74 13.66
C PRO A 26 -28.16 6.00 14.85
N GLU A 27 -28.95 4.96 14.56
CA GLU A 27 -29.61 4.08 15.55
C GLU A 27 -28.64 3.43 16.54
N ILE A 28 -27.35 3.34 16.20
CA ILE A 28 -26.29 2.77 17.02
C ILE A 28 -25.08 3.70 17.10
N SER A 29 -24.41 3.70 18.26
CA SER A 29 -23.15 4.43 18.43
C SER A 29 -22.04 3.86 17.53
N LEU A 30 -21.06 4.71 17.20
CA LEU A 30 -19.89 4.31 16.40
C LEU A 30 -19.16 3.12 17.03
N ASP A 31 -18.97 3.11 18.35
CA ASP A 31 -18.31 2.00 19.05
C ASP A 31 -19.08 0.69 18.95
N HIS A 32 -20.42 0.74 19.00
CA HIS A 32 -21.25 -0.46 18.81
C HIS A 32 -21.18 -0.95 17.36
N PHE A 33 -21.21 -0.04 16.38
CA PHE A 33 -21.01 -0.37 14.96
C PHE A 33 -19.65 -1.04 14.71
N LEU A 34 -18.55 -0.45 15.19
CA LEU A 34 -17.19 -0.99 15.03
C LEU A 34 -16.99 -2.33 15.75
N THR A 35 -17.64 -2.54 16.88
CA THR A 35 -17.60 -3.82 17.62
C THR A 35 -18.39 -4.92 16.89
N LYS A 36 -19.55 -4.57 16.31
CA LYS A 36 -20.44 -5.48 15.58
C LYS A 36 -19.91 -5.84 14.19
N TYR A 37 -19.31 -4.89 13.48
CA TYR A 37 -18.84 -5.04 12.10
C TYR A 37 -17.32 -4.86 12.02
N ARG A 38 -16.61 -5.96 12.22
CA ARG A 38 -15.14 -6.02 12.13
C ARG A 38 -14.72 -6.46 10.71
N PRO A 39 -13.88 -5.70 9.99
CA PRO A 39 -13.45 -6.03 8.62
C PRO A 39 -12.90 -7.45 8.46
N SER A 40 -12.16 -7.96 9.46
CA SER A 40 -11.61 -9.33 9.45
C SER A 40 -12.67 -10.44 9.58
N MET A 41 -13.83 -10.12 10.15
CA MET A 41 -14.89 -11.10 10.50
C MET A 41 -16.11 -11.02 9.58
N VAL A 42 -16.42 -9.85 9.03
CA VAL A 42 -17.45 -9.70 8.00
C VAL A 42 -16.91 -10.33 6.71
N ARG A 43 -17.58 -11.37 6.23
CA ARG A 43 -17.26 -11.99 4.95
C ARG A 43 -17.96 -11.27 3.81
N ASP A 44 -17.23 -11.07 2.72
CA ASP A 44 -17.80 -10.68 1.44
C ASP A 44 -18.47 -11.90 0.79
N ASP A 45 -19.76 -11.77 0.51
CA ASP A 45 -20.59 -12.71 -0.24
C ASP A 45 -20.94 -12.19 -1.65
N GLY A 46 -20.20 -11.17 -2.12
CA GLY A 46 -20.49 -10.43 -3.34
C GLY A 46 -21.56 -9.35 -3.18
N THR A 47 -22.23 -9.27 -2.02
CA THR A 47 -23.20 -8.20 -1.70
C THR A 47 -22.69 -7.24 -0.62
N LYS A 48 -21.53 -7.54 0.01
CA LYS A 48 -21.01 -6.85 1.20
C LYS A 48 -19.50 -6.53 1.13
N PRO A 49 -18.93 -6.04 0.02
CA PRO A 49 -17.48 -5.83 -0.09
C PRO A 49 -16.94 -4.71 0.82
N TRP A 50 -17.77 -3.81 1.36
CA TRP A 50 -17.31 -2.58 2.02
C TRP A 50 -18.06 -2.27 3.33
N LEU A 51 -17.30 -1.98 4.40
CA LEU A 51 -17.79 -1.24 5.56
C LEU A 51 -17.50 0.25 5.39
N TRP A 52 -18.38 1.12 5.88
CA TRP A 52 -18.29 2.57 5.69
C TRP A 52 -18.53 3.36 6.96
N VAL A 53 -17.78 4.46 7.12
CA VAL A 53 -17.98 5.48 8.16
C VAL A 53 -17.91 6.86 7.51
N ARG A 54 -19.01 7.62 7.59
CA ARG A 54 -19.13 9.00 7.12
C ARG A 54 -19.23 9.95 8.32
N ALA A 55 -18.34 10.93 8.39
CA ALA A 55 -18.32 11.93 9.46
C ALA A 55 -19.02 13.24 9.07
N ARG A 56 -19.04 13.55 7.78
CA ARG A 56 -19.71 14.71 7.16
C ARG A 56 -20.24 14.30 5.79
N GLU A 57 -21.27 14.97 5.29
CA GLU A 57 -21.65 14.81 3.89
C GLU A 57 -20.55 15.32 2.95
N PRO A 58 -20.42 14.75 1.73
CA PRO A 58 -19.58 15.33 0.68
C PRO A 58 -20.05 16.77 0.37
N SER A 59 -19.14 17.62 -0.12
CA SER A 59 -19.54 18.93 -0.60
C SER A 59 -20.36 18.81 -1.89
N GLU A 60 -21.31 19.74 -2.10
CA GLU A 60 -22.19 19.78 -3.27
C GLU A 60 -21.48 20.22 -4.56
N ASP A 61 -20.14 20.31 -4.54
CA ASP A 61 -19.33 20.81 -5.65
C ASP A 61 -19.33 19.86 -6.87
N SER A 62 -19.51 18.54 -6.65
CA SER A 62 -19.70 17.58 -7.74
C SER A 62 -21.19 17.41 -8.06
N THR A 63 -21.55 17.76 -9.30
CA THR A 63 -22.88 17.49 -9.86
C THR A 63 -22.82 16.22 -10.70
N MET A 64 -23.90 15.44 -10.73
CA MET A 64 -23.98 14.23 -11.56
C MET A 64 -23.75 14.52 -13.06
N GLU A 65 -24.12 15.72 -13.51
CA GLU A 65 -23.85 16.22 -14.86
C GLU A 65 -22.36 16.49 -15.07
N GLY A 66 -21.69 17.18 -14.13
CA GLY A 66 -20.25 17.43 -14.16
C GLY A 66 -19.42 16.15 -14.10
N GLU A 67 -19.78 15.20 -13.24
CA GLU A 67 -19.15 13.86 -13.18
C GLU A 67 -19.24 13.15 -14.53
N THR A 68 -20.43 13.15 -15.15
CA THR A 68 -20.68 12.46 -16.42
C THR A 68 -19.95 13.14 -17.58
N ALA A 69 -19.92 14.47 -17.61
CA ALA A 69 -19.16 15.27 -18.58
C ALA A 69 -17.64 15.03 -18.43
N ALA A 70 -17.12 15.00 -17.20
CA ALA A 70 -15.73 14.69 -16.92
C ALA A 70 -15.34 13.30 -17.43
N ILE A 71 -16.14 12.26 -17.13
CA ILE A 71 -15.87 10.89 -17.59
C ILE A 71 -15.87 10.83 -19.13
N ALA A 72 -16.83 11.48 -19.80
CA ALA A 72 -16.90 11.51 -21.26
C ALA A 72 -15.68 12.20 -21.90
N GLU A 73 -15.33 13.40 -21.45
CA GLU A 73 -14.15 14.15 -21.94
C GLU A 73 -12.84 13.38 -21.65
N ALA A 74 -12.73 12.79 -20.46
CA ALA A 74 -11.54 12.07 -20.03
C ALA A 74 -11.35 10.73 -20.74
N THR A 75 -12.44 10.06 -21.15
CA THR A 75 -12.38 8.80 -21.92
C THR A 75 -11.66 9.02 -23.24
N VAL A 76 -12.01 10.09 -23.97
CA VAL A 76 -11.35 10.46 -25.24
C VAL A 76 -9.85 10.72 -25.05
N VAL A 77 -9.47 11.44 -23.99
CA VAL A 77 -8.05 11.68 -23.65
C VAL A 77 -7.31 10.39 -23.31
N LEU A 78 -7.96 9.46 -22.61
CA LEU A 78 -7.39 8.17 -22.22
C LEU A 78 -7.21 7.23 -23.42
N GLU A 79 -8.18 7.19 -24.33
CA GLU A 79 -8.11 6.43 -25.59
C GLU A 79 -6.97 6.96 -26.47
N GLU A 80 -6.92 8.28 -26.74
CA GLU A 80 -5.83 8.92 -27.47
C GLU A 80 -4.45 8.61 -26.86
N ALA A 81 -4.33 8.69 -25.52
CA ALA A 81 -3.08 8.42 -24.82
C ALA A 81 -2.68 6.95 -24.94
N THR A 82 -3.66 6.05 -24.89
CA THR A 82 -3.46 4.60 -25.04
C THR A 82 -3.01 4.24 -26.45
N GLU A 83 -3.63 4.80 -27.49
CA GLU A 83 -3.20 4.60 -28.89
C GLU A 83 -1.79 5.14 -29.14
N LYS A 84 -1.45 6.32 -28.59
CA LYS A 84 -0.10 6.90 -28.68
C LYS A 84 0.93 6.03 -27.97
N VAL A 85 0.61 5.50 -26.79
CA VAL A 85 1.48 4.57 -26.06
C VAL A 85 1.65 3.24 -26.80
N GLN A 86 0.58 2.65 -27.33
CA GLN A 86 0.63 1.40 -28.09
C GLN A 86 1.38 1.56 -29.42
N SER A 87 1.19 2.65 -30.16
CA SER A 87 1.96 2.92 -31.39
C SER A 87 3.44 3.13 -31.08
N ILE A 88 3.78 3.88 -30.02
CA ILE A 88 5.17 3.98 -29.54
C ILE A 88 5.72 2.62 -29.12
N GLN A 89 4.94 1.71 -28.53
CA GLN A 89 5.39 0.36 -28.14
C GLN A 89 5.56 -0.60 -29.32
N ASN A 90 4.68 -0.51 -30.33
CA ASN A 90 4.66 -1.39 -31.49
C ASN A 90 5.58 -0.94 -32.64
N ASP A 91 6.16 0.26 -32.55
CA ASP A 91 7.13 0.75 -33.54
C ASP A 91 8.38 -0.16 -33.61
N ALA A 92 8.52 -0.84 -34.75
CA ALA A 92 9.63 -1.74 -35.07
C ALA A 92 10.97 -1.01 -35.27
N SER A 93 10.95 0.31 -35.48
CA SER A 93 12.16 1.14 -35.61
C SER A 93 12.91 1.30 -34.27
N ILE A 94 12.23 1.03 -33.14
CA ILE A 94 12.76 1.16 -31.78
C ILE A 94 13.12 -0.25 -31.23
N PRO A 95 14.40 -0.64 -31.17
CA PRO A 95 14.80 -2.00 -30.83
C PRO A 95 14.44 -2.42 -29.40
N VAL A 96 13.90 -3.64 -29.29
CA VAL A 96 13.34 -4.22 -28.05
C VAL A 96 14.40 -4.57 -26.99
N ARG A 97 15.68 -4.71 -27.36
CA ARG A 97 16.75 -5.19 -26.47
C ARG A 97 18.01 -4.31 -26.50
N SER A 98 18.61 -4.10 -25.33
CA SER A 98 19.90 -3.43 -25.17
C SER A 98 21.06 -4.28 -25.68
N ASN A 99 21.99 -3.71 -26.45
CA ASN A 99 23.25 -4.35 -26.80
C ASN A 99 24.35 -3.90 -25.83
N LYS A 100 24.79 -4.82 -24.95
CA LYS A 100 25.75 -4.54 -23.85
C LYS A 100 27.17 -4.19 -24.33
N LYS A 101 27.45 -4.29 -25.64
CA LYS A 101 28.79 -4.16 -26.23
C LYS A 101 29.23 -2.72 -26.55
N THR A 102 28.34 -1.74 -26.47
CA THR A 102 28.61 -0.34 -26.90
C THR A 102 28.50 0.71 -25.78
N GLY A 103 28.22 0.32 -24.53
CA GLY A 103 28.19 1.24 -23.38
C GLY A 103 27.04 2.27 -23.37
N ALA A 104 26.19 2.30 -24.40
CA ALA A 104 25.03 3.17 -24.46
C ALA A 104 23.96 2.76 -23.42
N LYS A 105 23.22 3.75 -22.91
CA LYS A 105 22.06 3.55 -22.01
C LYS A 105 21.08 2.53 -22.60
N SER A 106 20.30 1.89 -21.72
CA SER A 106 19.29 0.92 -22.15
C SER A 106 18.33 1.57 -23.14
N LYS A 107 18.18 1.02 -24.35
CA LYS A 107 17.31 1.60 -25.38
C LYS A 107 15.82 1.60 -24.97
N LYS A 108 15.45 0.75 -23.99
CA LYS A 108 14.17 0.77 -23.26
C LYS A 108 13.99 2.06 -22.46
N GLU A 109 15.02 2.47 -21.70
CA GLU A 109 15.03 3.69 -20.89
C GLU A 109 14.84 4.95 -21.76
N VAL A 110 15.36 4.95 -22.99
CA VAL A 110 15.14 6.04 -23.96
C VAL A 110 13.69 6.05 -24.47
N ARG A 111 13.10 4.91 -24.83
CA ARG A 111 11.67 4.82 -25.23
C ARG A 111 10.75 5.29 -24.09
N GLU A 112 11.10 4.91 -22.87
CA GLU A 112 10.36 5.21 -21.65
C GLU A 112 10.47 6.70 -21.26
N GLN A 113 11.68 7.26 -21.16
CA GLN A 113 11.88 8.67 -20.78
C GLN A 113 11.58 9.68 -21.90
N ALA A 114 11.89 9.37 -23.16
CA ALA A 114 11.83 10.36 -24.25
C ALA A 114 10.52 10.33 -25.06
N SER A 115 9.64 9.35 -24.85
CA SER A 115 8.40 9.22 -25.64
C SER A 115 7.19 8.77 -24.83
N LEU A 116 7.31 7.73 -23.99
CA LEU A 116 6.18 7.25 -23.19
C LEU A 116 5.86 8.17 -22.00
N SER A 117 6.87 8.53 -21.20
CA SER A 117 6.69 9.37 -20.01
C SER A 117 6.10 10.76 -20.32
N PRO A 118 6.50 11.49 -21.38
CA PRO A 118 5.85 12.75 -21.75
C PRO A 118 4.38 12.60 -22.16
N VAL A 119 4.03 11.53 -22.89
CA VAL A 119 2.64 11.24 -23.27
C VAL A 119 1.79 10.93 -22.04
N GLN A 120 2.31 10.10 -21.13
CA GLN A 120 1.64 9.77 -19.86
C GLN A 120 1.46 10.98 -18.95
N ALA A 121 2.48 11.83 -18.82
CA ALA A 121 2.43 13.05 -18.02
C ALA A 121 1.43 14.06 -18.60
N GLY A 122 1.50 14.33 -19.91
CA GLY A 122 0.55 15.24 -20.58
C GLY A 122 -0.89 14.73 -20.59
N ALA A 123 -1.10 13.41 -20.63
CA ALA A 123 -2.42 12.82 -20.45
C ALA A 123 -2.92 13.01 -19.00
N ALA A 124 -2.09 12.73 -17.99
CA ALA A 124 -2.44 12.93 -16.58
C ALA A 124 -2.75 14.41 -16.25
N GLU A 125 -2.03 15.35 -16.86
CA GLU A 125 -2.30 16.79 -16.74
C GLU A 125 -3.67 17.16 -17.34
N LYS A 126 -3.96 16.72 -18.58
CA LYS A 126 -5.29 16.91 -19.18
C LYS A 126 -6.43 16.29 -18.35
N LEU A 127 -6.22 15.09 -17.80
CA LEU A 127 -7.22 14.43 -16.96
C LEU A 127 -7.48 15.22 -15.67
N LYS A 128 -6.43 15.82 -15.07
CA LYS A 128 -6.57 16.76 -13.95
C LYS A 128 -7.35 18.01 -14.35
N ASP A 129 -7.06 18.61 -15.50
CA ASP A 129 -7.74 19.82 -15.97
C ASP A 129 -9.23 19.56 -16.22
N ILE A 130 -9.57 18.41 -16.80
CA ILE A 130 -10.96 17.94 -16.98
C ILE A 130 -11.65 17.74 -15.63
N ALA A 131 -10.99 17.11 -14.65
CA ALA A 131 -11.54 16.90 -13.31
C ALA A 131 -11.84 18.24 -12.61
N ILE A 132 -10.92 19.19 -12.64
CA ILE A 132 -11.08 20.52 -12.03
C ILE A 132 -12.16 21.33 -12.75
N LYS A 133 -12.14 21.37 -14.08
CA LYS A 133 -13.11 22.10 -14.92
C LYS A 133 -14.56 21.71 -14.62
N ASN A 134 -14.81 20.42 -14.39
CA ASN A 134 -16.14 19.86 -14.21
C ASN A 134 -16.53 19.62 -12.73
N GLY A 135 -15.70 20.05 -11.77
CA GLY A 135 -15.94 19.85 -10.34
C GLY A 135 -15.76 18.40 -9.85
N TYR A 136 -15.32 17.46 -10.69
CA TYR A 136 -15.13 16.06 -10.31
C TYR A 136 -13.77 15.83 -9.63
N THR A 137 -13.54 16.52 -8.51
CA THR A 137 -12.24 16.56 -7.81
C THR A 137 -12.09 15.56 -6.67
N CYS A 138 -13.14 14.77 -6.37
CA CYS A 138 -13.13 13.83 -5.26
C CYS A 138 -12.13 12.68 -5.49
N GLY A 139 -11.66 12.09 -4.39
CA GLY A 139 -10.78 10.93 -4.43
C GLY A 139 -10.37 10.45 -3.05
N LYS A 140 -9.50 9.43 -3.04
CA LYS A 140 -9.18 8.65 -1.84
C LYS A 140 -7.69 8.37 -1.66
N TRP A 141 -7.22 8.46 -0.40
CA TRP A 141 -5.97 7.84 0.04
C TRP A 141 -6.15 6.33 0.10
N LEU A 142 -5.25 5.57 -0.54
CA LEU A 142 -5.22 4.10 -0.50
C LEU A 142 -4.25 3.60 0.57
N VAL A 143 -4.75 2.75 1.46
CA VAL A 143 -4.00 2.09 2.54
C VAL A 143 -4.26 0.58 2.45
N PHE A 144 -3.20 -0.22 2.58
CA PHE A 144 -3.30 -1.68 2.61
C PHE A 144 -2.92 -2.19 4.00
N ALA A 145 -3.83 -2.91 4.66
CA ALA A 145 -3.68 -3.41 6.02
C ALA A 145 -3.77 -4.94 6.06
N SER A 146 -2.89 -5.61 6.82
CA SER A 146 -2.98 -7.07 7.01
C SER A 146 -4.21 -7.46 7.83
N SER A 147 -4.77 -8.65 7.58
CA SER A 147 -5.95 -9.19 8.28
C SER A 147 -5.80 -9.16 9.82
N GLU A 148 -4.58 -9.31 10.34
CA GLU A 148 -4.28 -9.22 11.79
C GLU A 148 -4.51 -7.83 12.41
N LYS A 149 -4.34 -6.76 11.62
CA LYS A 149 -4.28 -5.37 12.10
C LYS A 149 -5.45 -4.51 11.61
N VAL A 150 -6.16 -4.95 10.57
CA VAL A 150 -7.23 -4.19 9.90
C VAL A 150 -8.28 -3.67 10.89
N ASP A 151 -8.75 -4.49 11.84
CA ASP A 151 -9.81 -4.07 12.76
C ASP A 151 -9.39 -2.92 13.69
N SER A 152 -8.14 -2.95 14.16
CA SER A 152 -7.57 -1.92 15.02
C SER A 152 -7.33 -0.63 14.25
N ILE A 153 -6.76 -0.75 13.04
CA ILE A 153 -6.55 0.36 12.10
C ILE A 153 -7.90 1.01 11.73
N TRP A 154 -8.89 0.21 11.33
CA TRP A 154 -10.23 0.68 10.98
C TRP A 154 -10.89 1.40 12.14
N SER A 155 -10.87 0.81 13.33
CA SER A 155 -11.48 1.42 14.51
C SER A 155 -10.79 2.72 14.94
N GLY A 156 -9.47 2.81 14.78
CA GLY A 156 -8.69 4.03 15.03
C GLY A 156 -9.02 5.14 14.04
N VAL A 157 -8.98 4.83 12.74
CA VAL A 157 -9.28 5.77 11.66
C VAL A 157 -10.73 6.24 11.73
N ALA A 158 -11.69 5.34 11.93
CA ALA A 158 -13.12 5.67 12.05
C ALA A 158 -13.39 6.64 13.21
N ARG A 159 -12.91 6.33 14.44
CA ARG A 159 -13.05 7.25 15.59
C ARG A 159 -12.37 8.60 15.32
N SER A 160 -11.18 8.57 14.72
CA SER A 160 -10.43 9.78 14.41
C SER A 160 -11.10 10.65 13.35
N LEU A 161 -11.79 10.05 12.38
CA LEU A 161 -12.54 10.74 11.34
C LEU A 161 -13.78 11.44 11.91
N VAL A 162 -14.43 10.84 12.92
CA VAL A 162 -15.68 11.33 13.50
C VAL A 162 -15.44 12.37 14.59
N ASP A 163 -14.54 12.12 15.55
CA ASP A 163 -14.32 12.98 16.75
C ASP A 163 -12.83 13.13 17.15
N GLY A 164 -11.88 12.81 16.27
CA GLY A 164 -10.44 12.91 16.56
C GLY A 164 -9.66 13.71 15.52
N PRO A 165 -8.33 13.53 15.42
CA PRO A 165 -7.48 14.37 14.58
C PRO A 165 -7.87 14.45 13.09
N LEU A 166 -8.42 13.39 12.50
CA LEU A 166 -8.86 13.45 11.08
C LEU A 166 -10.09 14.34 10.89
N SER A 167 -10.95 14.48 11.91
CA SER A 167 -12.16 15.32 11.84
C SER A 167 -11.85 16.82 11.67
N THR A 168 -10.63 17.27 11.99
CA THR A 168 -10.20 18.67 11.78
C THR A 168 -9.74 18.97 10.36
N THR A 169 -9.57 17.95 9.51
CA THR A 169 -9.08 18.09 8.13
C THR A 169 -10.23 18.20 7.11
N THR A 170 -9.96 18.05 5.82
CA THR A 170 -10.97 17.89 4.76
C THR A 170 -11.50 16.46 4.60
N ALA A 171 -10.93 15.45 5.28
CA ALA A 171 -11.38 14.07 5.15
C ALA A 171 -12.80 13.86 5.71
N PHE A 172 -13.73 13.32 4.91
CA PHE A 172 -15.16 13.26 5.26
C PHE A 172 -15.73 11.84 5.41
N CYS A 173 -15.14 10.86 4.72
CA CYS A 173 -15.61 9.48 4.70
C CYS A 173 -14.43 8.50 4.66
N ALA A 174 -14.61 7.31 5.21
CA ALA A 174 -13.69 6.19 5.02
C ALA A 174 -14.47 4.90 4.70
N LYS A 175 -13.87 4.03 3.87
CA LYS A 175 -14.38 2.68 3.60
C LYS A 175 -13.28 1.64 3.75
N VAL A 176 -13.62 0.43 4.18
CA VAL A 176 -12.67 -0.68 4.29
C VAL A 176 -13.24 -1.96 3.71
N ALA A 177 -12.42 -2.70 2.98
CA ALA A 177 -12.77 -3.97 2.38
C ALA A 177 -13.05 -5.02 3.45
N THR A 178 -14.13 -5.78 3.29
CA THR A 178 -14.44 -6.94 4.12
C THR A 178 -13.55 -8.14 3.76
N CYS A 179 -13.58 -9.21 4.55
CA CYS A 179 -12.77 -10.40 4.32
C CYS A 179 -13.32 -11.18 3.11
N PRO A 180 -12.53 -11.48 2.06
CA PRO A 180 -13.02 -12.20 0.89
C PRO A 180 -13.43 -13.63 1.24
N ALA A 181 -14.37 -14.21 0.48
CA ALA A 181 -14.82 -15.59 0.68
C ALA A 181 -13.66 -16.62 0.65
N ASP A 182 -12.70 -16.42 -0.27
CA ASP A 182 -11.48 -17.20 -0.42
C ASP A 182 -10.25 -16.37 0.01
N GLU A 183 -9.92 -16.38 1.30
CA GLU A 183 -8.73 -15.68 1.81
C GLU A 183 -7.44 -16.36 1.31
N LYS A 184 -6.59 -15.58 0.62
CA LYS A 184 -5.26 -16.02 0.20
C LYS A 184 -4.24 -15.76 1.31
N PRO A 185 -3.15 -16.57 1.40
CA PRO A 185 -2.03 -16.24 2.26
C PRO A 185 -1.55 -14.80 2.02
N ASN A 186 -1.27 -14.07 3.10
CA ASN A 186 -0.88 -12.66 3.08
C ASN A 186 -1.92 -11.70 2.47
N HIS A 187 -3.22 -12.01 2.60
CA HIS A 187 -4.28 -11.06 2.23
C HIS A 187 -4.11 -9.70 2.93
N GLN A 188 -4.46 -8.64 2.19
CA GLN A 188 -4.48 -7.28 2.68
C GLN A 188 -5.83 -6.65 2.34
N HIS A 189 -6.48 -6.11 3.37
CA HIS A 189 -7.68 -5.31 3.22
C HIS A 189 -7.32 -3.92 2.70
N VAL A 190 -8.09 -3.44 1.73
CA VAL A 190 -7.99 -2.06 1.24
C VAL A 190 -8.80 -1.14 2.16
N LEU A 191 -8.17 -0.09 2.66
CA LEU A 191 -8.80 1.01 3.37
C LEU A 191 -8.66 2.27 2.52
N CYS A 192 -9.76 2.96 2.26
CA CYS A 192 -9.81 4.22 1.53
C CYS A 192 -10.27 5.35 2.45
N ILE A 193 -9.58 6.49 2.44
CA ILE A 193 -9.98 7.72 3.14
C ILE A 193 -10.25 8.82 2.12
N TYR A 194 -11.49 9.32 2.08
CA TYR A 194 -12.00 10.24 1.07
C TYR A 194 -11.82 11.72 1.43
N MET A 195 -11.50 12.52 0.41
CA MET A 195 -11.34 13.97 0.46
C MET A 195 -12.10 14.61 -0.72
N PRO A 196 -12.76 15.77 -0.56
CA PRO A 196 -13.62 16.36 -1.59
C PRO A 196 -12.82 16.89 -2.80
N ASN A 197 -11.58 17.32 -2.58
CA ASN A 197 -10.68 17.75 -3.63
C ASN A 197 -9.29 17.16 -3.40
N VAL A 198 -8.91 16.17 -4.23
CA VAL A 198 -7.58 15.56 -4.19
C VAL A 198 -6.52 16.32 -4.99
N TYR A 199 -6.88 17.41 -5.67
CA TYR A 199 -5.92 18.29 -6.35
C TYR A 199 -5.43 19.45 -5.45
N ASP A 200 -6.10 19.70 -4.32
CA ASP A 200 -5.57 20.52 -3.23
C ASP A 200 -4.43 19.76 -2.54
N LYS A 201 -3.20 20.14 -2.90
CA LYS A 201 -1.99 19.49 -2.37
C LYS A 201 -1.83 19.69 -0.86
N ASP A 202 -2.24 20.84 -0.32
CA ASP A 202 -2.01 21.17 1.08
C ASP A 202 -3.01 20.41 1.97
N ALA A 203 -4.29 20.36 1.59
CA ALA A 203 -5.30 19.55 2.26
C ALA A 203 -4.95 18.05 2.24
N VAL A 204 -4.53 17.52 1.07
CA VAL A 204 -4.09 16.11 0.94
C VAL A 204 -2.86 15.82 1.81
N THR A 205 -1.94 16.78 1.93
CA THR A 205 -0.73 16.67 2.76
C THR A 205 -1.04 16.76 4.26
N GLU A 206 -2.01 17.56 4.67
CA GLU A 206 -2.51 17.61 6.05
C GLU A 206 -3.10 16.25 6.47
N VAL A 207 -4.02 15.70 5.66
CA VAL A 207 -4.61 14.36 5.90
C VAL A 207 -3.50 13.31 6.02
N MET A 208 -2.51 13.31 5.12
CA MET A 208 -1.36 12.41 5.21
C MET A 208 -0.59 12.54 6.53
N LYS A 209 -0.26 13.75 6.98
CA LYS A 209 0.48 13.97 8.23
C LYS A 209 -0.24 13.33 9.42
N ILE A 210 -1.57 13.42 9.46
CA ILE A 210 -2.37 12.81 10.52
C ILE A 210 -2.41 11.28 10.42
N LEU A 211 -2.60 10.73 9.22
CA LEU A 211 -2.58 9.28 8.99
C LEU A 211 -1.21 8.65 9.35
N LEU A 212 -0.11 9.40 9.21
CA LEU A 212 1.23 8.98 9.63
C LEU A 212 1.41 9.13 11.16
N ARG A 213 1.16 10.33 11.72
CA ARG A 213 1.49 10.67 13.12
C ARG A 213 0.51 10.12 14.17
N HIS A 214 -0.74 9.90 13.82
CA HIS A 214 -1.77 9.46 14.77
C HIS A 214 -2.28 8.03 14.52
N HIS A 215 -1.94 7.43 13.38
CA HIS A 215 -2.40 6.09 13.00
C HIS A 215 -1.29 5.16 12.52
N GLY A 216 -0.08 5.66 12.27
CA GLY A 216 1.08 4.83 11.89
C GLY A 216 0.92 4.11 10.55
N LEU A 217 0.12 4.61 9.61
CA LEU A 217 -0.27 3.88 8.40
C LEU A 217 0.82 3.85 7.31
N ASN A 218 0.76 2.83 6.46
CA ASN A 218 1.47 2.79 5.17
C ASN A 218 0.55 3.34 4.09
N LEU A 219 0.85 4.53 3.56
CA LEU A 219 0.06 5.14 2.49
C LEU A 219 0.63 4.74 1.12
N SER A 220 -0.19 4.14 0.27
CA SER A 220 0.21 3.74 -1.10
C SER A 220 0.25 4.94 -2.04
N GLY A 221 -0.81 5.76 -2.01
CA GLY A 221 -0.97 6.94 -2.84
C GLY A 221 -2.41 7.45 -2.84
N VAL A 222 -2.64 8.55 -3.54
CA VAL A 222 -3.98 9.14 -3.73
C VAL A 222 -4.48 8.82 -5.13
N LYS A 223 -5.68 8.25 -5.21
CA LYS A 223 -6.40 7.99 -6.47
C LYS A 223 -7.65 8.89 -6.54
N THR A 224 -7.81 9.62 -7.64
CA THR A 224 -9.04 10.38 -7.94
C THR A 224 -10.16 9.42 -8.34
N ASP A 225 -11.41 9.78 -8.04
CA ASP A 225 -12.58 8.98 -8.42
C ASP A 225 -12.75 8.89 -9.94
N LEU A 226 -12.37 9.94 -10.68
CA LEU A 226 -12.30 9.91 -12.15
C LEU A 226 -11.40 8.77 -12.69
N TYR A 227 -10.27 8.48 -12.03
CA TYR A 227 -9.39 7.35 -12.43
C TYR A 227 -9.99 5.99 -12.04
N THR A 228 -10.97 5.96 -11.15
CA THR A 228 -11.71 4.74 -10.78
C THR A 228 -12.77 4.45 -11.84
N ASP A 229 -13.58 5.43 -12.22
CA ASP A 229 -14.59 5.28 -13.27
C ASP A 229 -13.97 4.96 -14.65
N LEU A 230 -12.82 5.55 -14.96
CA LEU A 230 -12.03 5.26 -16.17
C LEU A 230 -11.25 3.94 -16.11
N ASN A 231 -11.38 3.15 -15.03
CA ASN A 231 -10.67 1.88 -14.85
C ASN A 231 -9.13 1.97 -14.94
N ILE A 232 -8.54 3.12 -14.60
CA ILE A 232 -7.07 3.31 -14.59
C ILE A 232 -6.48 2.60 -13.36
N ASP A 233 -5.95 1.41 -13.57
CA ASP A 233 -5.18 0.63 -12.59
C ASP A 233 -3.67 0.63 -12.90
N SER A 234 -2.88 -0.12 -12.12
CA SER A 234 -1.41 -0.19 -12.31
C SER A 234 -0.96 -1.00 -13.53
N LYS A 235 -1.90 -1.61 -14.26
CA LYS A 235 -1.68 -2.44 -15.46
C LYS A 235 -2.37 -1.86 -16.70
N HIS A 236 -3.02 -0.70 -16.58
CA HIS A 236 -3.79 -0.09 -17.64
C HIS A 236 -2.92 0.19 -18.89
N PRO A 237 -3.35 -0.17 -20.13
CA PRO A 237 -2.50 -0.09 -21.32
C PRO A 237 -1.89 1.29 -21.62
N SER A 238 -2.52 2.38 -21.16
CA SER A 238 -1.95 3.74 -21.20
C SER A 238 -0.61 3.91 -20.46
N GLY A 239 -0.33 3.07 -19.46
CA GLY A 239 0.76 3.24 -18.51
C GLY A 239 0.69 4.51 -17.64
N ILE A 240 -0.43 5.24 -17.64
CA ILE A 240 -0.67 6.36 -16.71
C ILE A 240 -0.67 5.81 -15.27
N PRO A 241 0.05 6.42 -14.32
CA PRO A 241 0.03 5.98 -12.93
C PRO A 241 -1.38 6.01 -12.34
N SER A 242 -1.80 4.93 -11.68
CA SER A 242 -3.12 4.82 -11.02
C SER A 242 -3.33 5.74 -9.81
N THR A 243 -2.30 6.52 -9.44
CA THR A 243 -2.32 7.48 -8.34
C THR A 243 -1.74 8.82 -8.81
N ILE A 244 -2.42 9.91 -8.44
CA ILE A 244 -2.01 11.28 -8.79
C ILE A 244 -0.95 11.84 -7.81
N TRP A 245 -0.95 11.35 -6.57
CA TRP A 245 0.06 11.66 -5.57
C TRP A 245 0.62 10.37 -4.97
N LYS A 246 1.95 10.32 -4.85
CA LYS A 246 2.66 9.34 -4.00
C LYS A 246 3.07 10.06 -2.73
N ALA A 247 3.14 9.36 -1.59
CA ALA A 247 3.56 9.98 -0.32
C ALA A 247 4.89 10.76 -0.49
N THR A 248 5.87 10.17 -1.16
CA THR A 248 7.20 10.72 -1.48
C THR A 248 7.20 11.97 -2.38
N SER A 249 6.07 12.31 -3.01
CA SER A 249 5.90 13.53 -3.82
C SER A 249 5.30 14.70 -3.03
N LEU A 250 4.78 14.42 -1.83
CA LEU A 250 4.10 15.39 -0.96
C LEU A 250 5.00 15.87 0.18
N MET A 251 5.77 14.96 0.81
CA MET A 251 6.80 15.29 1.80
C MET A 251 8.11 14.56 1.49
N LYS A 252 9.22 14.96 2.12
CA LYS A 252 10.53 14.35 1.89
C LYS A 252 10.58 12.92 2.39
N ASP A 253 11.33 12.06 1.69
CA ASP A 253 11.58 10.68 2.11
C ASP A 253 12.16 10.57 3.54
N THR A 254 12.91 11.56 4.03
CA THR A 254 13.41 11.58 5.41
C THR A 254 12.28 11.71 6.45
N GLU A 255 11.23 12.48 6.15
CA GLU A 255 10.10 12.71 7.05
C GLU A 255 9.08 11.55 7.00
N ILE A 256 9.05 10.80 5.89
CA ILE A 256 8.12 9.67 5.66
C ILE A 256 8.77 8.32 5.96
N LYS A 257 9.94 8.02 5.36
CA LYS A 257 10.67 6.76 5.48
C LYS A 257 11.71 6.79 6.60
N GLY A 258 12.26 7.97 6.93
CA GLY A 258 13.11 8.16 8.12
C GLY A 258 12.34 8.10 9.44
N GLY A 259 11.07 7.72 9.40
CA GLY A 259 10.31 7.27 10.55
C GLY A 259 9.69 8.39 11.38
N GLU A 260 10.31 9.56 11.51
CA GLU A 260 9.99 10.61 12.52
C GLU A 260 8.52 10.70 12.98
N LEU A 261 7.56 10.94 12.07
CA LEU A 261 6.13 11.02 12.43
C LEU A 261 5.53 9.67 12.88
N ARG A 262 5.92 8.59 12.21
CA ARG A 262 5.40 7.23 12.40
C ARG A 262 6.05 6.51 13.58
N ASP A 263 7.35 6.73 13.77
CA ASP A 263 8.12 6.30 14.92
C ASP A 263 7.69 7.09 16.15
N ALA A 264 7.37 8.39 16.03
CA ALA A 264 6.73 9.13 17.12
C ALA A 264 5.40 8.48 17.55
N PHE A 265 4.57 8.01 16.60
CA PHE A 265 3.37 7.23 16.92
C PHE A 265 3.70 5.92 17.67
N PHE A 266 4.62 5.10 17.16
CA PHE A 266 4.96 3.82 17.80
C PHE A 266 5.71 3.98 19.14
N ASN A 267 6.54 5.02 19.28
CA ASN A 267 7.20 5.38 20.53
C ASN A 267 6.19 5.86 21.57
N GLU A 268 5.21 6.69 21.18
CA GLU A 268 4.12 7.10 22.05
C GLU A 268 3.26 5.90 22.47
N LEU A 269 2.94 4.99 21.54
CA LEU A 269 2.22 3.75 21.83
C LEU A 269 2.99 2.84 22.80
N ALA A 270 4.32 2.77 22.68
CA ALA A 270 5.19 2.00 23.57
C ALA A 270 5.41 2.68 24.94
N ALA A 271 5.30 4.02 25.02
CA ALA A 271 5.46 4.81 26.23
C ALA A 271 4.19 4.90 27.09
N ARG A 272 3.01 4.59 26.53
CA ARG A 272 1.74 4.56 27.29
C ARG A 272 1.82 3.51 28.43
N PRO A 273 1.53 3.91 29.69
CA PRO A 273 1.47 2.98 30.81
C PRO A 273 0.46 1.85 30.56
N LYS A 274 0.76 0.64 31.03
CA LYS A 274 -0.10 -0.55 30.82
C LYS A 274 -1.49 -0.46 31.47
N ASP A 275 -1.71 0.54 32.31
CA ASP A 275 -2.96 0.76 33.05
C ASP A 275 -3.98 1.63 32.29
N SER A 276 -3.65 2.12 31.08
CA SER A 276 -4.59 2.84 30.20
C SER A 276 -5.18 1.96 29.08
N ALA A 277 -5.35 0.66 29.33
CA ALA A 277 -6.17 -0.21 28.48
C ALA A 277 -7.66 -0.03 28.84
N PRO A 278 -8.60 0.00 27.87
CA PRO A 278 -10.01 -0.10 28.20
C PRO A 278 -10.26 -1.43 28.95
N PRO A 279 -11.15 -1.44 29.96
CA PRO A 279 -11.32 -2.61 30.81
C PRO A 279 -11.74 -3.83 29.97
N PRO A 280 -11.09 -5.00 30.15
CA PRO A 280 -11.56 -6.22 29.51
C PRO A 280 -12.98 -6.51 29.98
N ALA A 281 -13.84 -6.93 29.04
CA ALA A 281 -15.27 -7.12 29.26
C ALA A 281 -15.56 -7.87 30.57
N SER A 282 -16.41 -7.26 31.40
CA SER A 282 -16.87 -7.81 32.67
C SER A 282 -17.55 -9.16 32.42
N LYS A 283 -16.90 -10.24 32.85
CA LYS A 283 -17.58 -11.51 33.08
C LYS A 283 -18.37 -11.38 34.37
N GLU A 284 -19.67 -11.09 34.28
CA GLU A 284 -20.58 -11.40 35.39
C GLU A 284 -20.84 -12.92 35.44
N PRO A 285 -21.09 -13.48 36.64
CA PRO A 285 -21.19 -14.92 36.83
C PRO A 285 -22.64 -15.40 36.93
N GLU A 286 -23.00 -16.43 36.15
CA GLU A 286 -24.19 -17.23 36.46
C GLU A 286 -23.85 -18.44 37.34
N LYS A 287 -24.72 -18.70 38.32
CA LYS A 287 -24.63 -19.76 39.33
C LYS A 287 -25.66 -20.85 39.05
N SER A 288 -25.21 -22.11 38.89
CA SER A 288 -25.89 -23.36 39.30
C SER A 288 -25.17 -24.56 38.67
N SER A 289 -25.00 -25.74 39.27
CA SER A 289 -25.13 -26.21 40.67
C SER A 289 -24.61 -27.67 40.72
N GLU A 290 -23.94 -28.07 41.81
CA GLU A 290 -23.74 -29.46 42.34
C GLU A 290 -23.60 -30.65 41.36
N THR A 291 -22.59 -31.53 41.41
CA THR A 291 -21.88 -32.14 42.56
C THR A 291 -20.53 -32.73 42.03
N ALA A 292 -19.55 -33.26 42.79
CA ALA A 292 -19.36 -33.51 44.23
C ALA A 292 -17.89 -33.27 44.66
N GLN A 293 -17.31 -34.16 45.49
CA GLN A 293 -15.95 -34.15 46.06
C GLN A 293 -15.50 -35.62 46.34
N PRO A 294 -14.33 -35.90 46.95
CA PRO A 294 -13.00 -35.27 46.93
C PRO A 294 -11.93 -36.26 46.33
N ASP A 295 -10.61 -36.02 46.24
CA ASP A 295 -9.61 -36.09 47.33
C ASP A 295 -8.24 -35.47 46.97
N ASP A 296 -7.72 -34.74 47.96
CA ASP A 296 -6.35 -34.54 48.45
C ASP A 296 -5.12 -33.92 47.70
N GLU A 297 -4.28 -33.32 48.56
CA GLU A 297 -2.88 -32.86 48.46
C GLU A 297 -2.43 -31.61 47.63
N LYS A 298 -1.34 -31.00 48.13
CA LYS A 298 -0.84 -29.63 47.89
C LYS A 298 0.68 -29.62 48.23
N PRO A 299 1.52 -28.61 47.87
CA PRO A 299 1.88 -28.04 46.56
C PRO A 299 3.42 -27.95 46.29
N LYS A 300 3.81 -27.37 45.12
CA LYS A 300 5.14 -26.78 44.71
C LYS A 300 6.14 -27.71 43.97
N PRO A 301 7.15 -27.19 43.23
CA PRO A 301 7.31 -25.87 42.58
C PRO A 301 7.71 -25.92 41.06
N LYS A 302 7.76 -24.76 40.41
CA LYS A 302 8.21 -24.54 39.01
C LYS A 302 9.70 -24.86 38.77
N PRO A 303 10.10 -25.23 37.54
CA PRO A 303 11.36 -24.79 36.95
C PRO A 303 11.15 -23.64 35.95
N LYS A 304 12.10 -22.69 35.92
CA LYS A 304 12.13 -21.56 34.96
C LYS A 304 12.99 -21.95 33.76
N THR A 305 12.47 -21.90 32.53
CA THR A 305 13.29 -21.92 31.30
C THR A 305 13.38 -20.51 30.70
N LYS A 306 14.61 -20.10 30.37
CA LYS A 306 14.97 -18.74 29.95
C LYS A 306 14.84 -18.63 28.44
N LEU A 307 13.90 -17.82 27.91
CA LEU A 307 13.97 -17.41 26.50
C LEU A 307 15.19 -16.51 26.28
N LYS A 308 16.12 -16.94 25.43
CA LYS A 308 17.20 -16.07 24.93
C LYS A 308 16.68 -15.22 23.78
N LYS A 309 16.84 -13.90 23.94
CA LYS A 309 16.55 -12.85 22.97
C LYS A 309 17.47 -12.94 21.74
N LYS A 310 16.90 -13.09 20.55
CA LYS A 310 17.40 -12.55 19.25
C LYS A 310 16.29 -12.70 18.20
N MET A 311 15.40 -11.70 18.11
CA MET A 311 14.67 -11.45 16.87
C MET A 311 15.57 -10.57 16.00
N GLN A 312 16.03 -11.11 14.88
CA GLN A 312 16.34 -10.27 13.73
C GLN A 312 15.00 -9.82 13.14
N VAL A 313 14.85 -8.52 12.90
CA VAL A 313 13.75 -8.01 12.11
C VAL A 313 14.17 -8.21 10.65
N GLU A 314 13.63 -9.24 10.00
CA GLU A 314 13.72 -9.32 8.55
C GLU A 314 12.64 -8.43 7.94
N ASP A 315 13.07 -7.67 6.94
CA ASP A 315 12.27 -6.66 6.27
C ASP A 315 11.32 -7.34 5.27
N ALA A 316 10.10 -7.63 5.72
CA ALA A 316 9.08 -8.36 4.97
C ALA A 316 8.42 -7.51 3.87
N PHE A 317 9.19 -6.65 3.20
CA PHE A 317 8.75 -5.83 2.07
C PHE A 317 9.78 -5.71 0.93
N ALA A 318 10.69 -6.70 0.81
CA ALA A 318 11.38 -6.94 -0.46
C ALA A 318 10.34 -7.29 -1.53
N SER A 319 10.31 -6.52 -2.62
CA SER A 319 9.36 -6.73 -3.71
C SER A 319 9.67 -8.05 -4.42
N ASP A 320 8.63 -8.76 -4.88
CA ASP A 320 8.69 -10.05 -5.60
C ASP A 320 9.32 -9.94 -7.03
N ASN A 321 10.12 -8.89 -7.24
CA ASN A 321 10.90 -8.60 -8.44
C ASN A 321 12.40 -8.49 -8.11
N ASP A 322 12.78 -8.32 -6.83
CA ASP A 322 14.18 -8.30 -6.37
C ASP A 322 14.69 -9.71 -6.01
N GLU A 323 13.79 -10.66 -5.70
CA GLU A 323 14.17 -12.05 -5.40
C GLU A 323 14.73 -12.79 -6.62
N GLU A 324 14.20 -12.57 -7.83
CA GLU A 324 14.79 -13.14 -9.04
C GLU A 324 16.18 -12.56 -9.32
N ASP A 325 16.36 -11.24 -9.21
CA ASP A 325 17.65 -10.58 -9.41
C ASP A 325 18.68 -11.01 -8.35
N ALA A 326 18.29 -11.14 -7.07
CA ALA A 326 19.17 -11.65 -6.02
C ALA A 326 19.59 -13.11 -6.27
N ARG A 327 18.66 -13.97 -6.70
CA ARG A 327 18.95 -15.37 -7.08
C ARG A 327 19.79 -15.46 -8.35
N GLU A 328 19.63 -14.56 -9.32
CA GLU A 328 20.51 -14.47 -10.50
C GLU A 328 21.92 -13.96 -10.13
N GLU A 329 22.01 -12.97 -9.25
CA GLU A 329 23.30 -12.41 -8.81
C GLU A 329 24.08 -13.42 -7.96
N GLU A 330 23.42 -14.20 -7.10
CA GLU A 330 24.07 -15.27 -6.34
C GLU A 330 24.53 -16.40 -7.26
N LYS A 331 23.70 -16.84 -8.23
CA LYS A 331 24.12 -17.79 -9.27
C LYS A 331 25.33 -17.28 -10.06
N ARG A 332 25.34 -16.00 -10.46
CA ARG A 332 26.47 -15.35 -11.14
C ARG A 332 27.72 -15.30 -10.25
N LYS A 333 27.60 -14.98 -8.96
CA LYS A 333 28.71 -15.00 -7.99
C LYS A 333 29.28 -16.41 -7.79
N VAL A 334 28.43 -17.44 -7.73
CA VAL A 334 28.85 -18.86 -7.66
C VAL A 334 29.53 -19.29 -8.96
N GLU A 335 29.02 -18.89 -10.12
CA GLU A 335 29.63 -19.21 -11.41
C GLU A 335 30.98 -18.49 -11.61
N LEU A 336 31.10 -17.23 -11.16
CA LEU A 336 32.35 -16.48 -11.17
C LEU A 336 33.39 -17.14 -10.25
N LYS A 337 32.99 -17.55 -9.03
CA LYS A 337 33.85 -18.31 -8.11
C LYS A 337 34.28 -19.66 -8.70
N LYS A 338 33.38 -20.39 -9.39
CA LYS A 338 33.75 -21.62 -10.12
C LYS A 338 34.72 -21.35 -11.28
N LYS A 339 34.56 -20.25 -12.03
CA LYS A 339 35.48 -19.87 -13.12
C LYS A 339 36.86 -19.45 -12.59
N LEU A 340 36.92 -18.65 -11.51
CA LEU A 340 38.16 -18.28 -10.83
C LEU A 340 38.87 -19.50 -10.21
N ALA A 341 38.13 -20.42 -9.59
CA ALA A 341 38.69 -21.66 -9.07
C ALA A 341 39.20 -22.60 -10.19
N LYS A 342 38.56 -22.60 -11.37
CA LYS A 342 38.99 -23.39 -12.53
C LYS A 342 40.16 -22.75 -13.30
N ALA A 343 40.32 -21.43 -13.21
CA ALA A 343 41.53 -20.73 -13.66
C ALA A 343 42.73 -21.03 -12.74
N ARG A 344 42.56 -20.89 -11.41
CA ARG A 344 43.59 -21.24 -10.41
C ARG A 344 44.00 -22.73 -10.41
N LYS A 345 43.21 -23.63 -10.99
CA LYS A 345 43.55 -25.05 -11.17
C LYS A 345 44.24 -25.37 -12.51
N ARG A 346 44.65 -24.36 -13.28
CA ARG A 346 45.40 -24.49 -14.54
C ARG A 346 46.79 -23.83 -14.52
N ASP A 347 47.17 -23.24 -13.39
CA ASP A 347 48.45 -22.52 -13.16
C ASP A 347 49.41 -23.31 -12.23
N ASP A 348 49.16 -24.61 -12.02
CA ASP A 348 49.83 -25.43 -10.99
C ASP A 348 50.16 -26.86 -11.48
N SER A 349 50.59 -26.99 -12.74
CA SER A 349 51.29 -28.16 -13.28
C SER A 349 52.00 -27.86 -14.62
N ASP A 350 53.27 -27.43 -14.55
CA ASP A 350 54.39 -27.71 -15.49
C ASP A 350 55.43 -26.58 -15.41
N ASP A 351 56.51 -26.81 -14.65
CA ASP A 351 57.89 -26.87 -15.18
C ASP A 351 58.88 -27.09 -14.03
N GLU A 352 59.46 -28.29 -13.98
CA GLU A 352 60.67 -28.61 -13.21
C GLU A 352 61.88 -28.53 -14.15
N GLU A 353 62.98 -27.99 -13.64
CA GLU A 353 64.32 -27.92 -14.27
C GLU A 353 64.41 -27.11 -15.61
N GLU A 354 65.50 -26.38 -15.93
CA GLU A 354 66.88 -26.49 -15.46
C GLU A 354 67.60 -25.12 -15.41
N LYS A 355 68.49 -24.92 -14.44
CA LYS A 355 69.46 -23.81 -14.37
C LYS A 355 70.82 -24.32 -14.85
N PRO A 356 71.68 -23.53 -15.54
CA PRO A 356 72.71 -22.84 -14.74
C PRO A 356 73.38 -21.53 -15.28
N LYS A 357 73.59 -20.61 -14.32
CA LYS A 357 74.86 -19.91 -13.97
C LYS A 357 75.51 -18.84 -14.89
N LYS A 358 75.44 -17.60 -14.36
CA LYS A 358 76.56 -16.71 -13.94
C LYS A 358 77.55 -16.10 -14.97
N LYS A 359 77.43 -14.77 -15.05
CA LYS A 359 78.45 -13.71 -14.76
C LYS A 359 79.71 -13.52 -15.64
N THR A 360 79.82 -12.26 -16.08
CA THR A 360 81.01 -11.38 -16.22
C THR A 360 82.11 -11.71 -17.23
N ALA A 361 82.33 -10.73 -18.13
CA ALA A 361 83.64 -10.13 -18.34
C ALA A 361 83.50 -8.62 -18.65
N LYS A 362 84.48 -7.82 -18.22
CA LYS A 362 84.89 -6.56 -18.89
C LYS A 362 85.58 -6.96 -20.21
N ILE A 363 85.75 -6.13 -21.23
CA ILE A 363 86.19 -4.73 -21.31
C ILE A 363 85.46 -4.06 -22.48
#